data_AF-A0A1F7UMV5-F1
#
_entry.id   AF-A0A1F7UMV5-F1
#
_cell.length_a   1.000
_cell.length_b   1.000
_cell.length_c   1.000
_cell.angle_alpha   90.00
_cell.angle_beta   90.00
_cell.angle_gamma   90.00
#
_symmetry.space_group_name_H-M   'P 1'
#
loop_
_entity.id
_entity.type
_entity.pdbx_description
1 polymer ?
#
loop_
_entity_poly.entity_id
_entity_poly.type
_entity_poly.pdbx_seq_one_letter_code
_entity_poly.pdbx_strand_id
1 'polypeptide(L)'
;MDQQKVVREILRSVNEHAGSYRHLCRYRDTLIEQGMLPEARSVLLRLILRVPPHEREVKSMLWSMLAGIAFRLELLDEAKNALDNAFGLDDKNDQAWEIKALSLWKSGELMDACGAMKIALSHAMNAGAERRAHLFRSYSEMLRLIGREDAARRYHRLAQNIQPAP
;
A
#
# COMPACT_ATOMS: atom_id res chain seq x y z
N MET A 1 -3.31 -10.15 25.95
CA MET A 1 -2.94 -8.72 26.00
C MET A 1 -4.20 -7.93 25.67
N ASP A 2 -4.61 -7.02 26.54
CA ASP A 2 -5.86 -6.26 26.37
C ASP A 2 -5.70 -5.23 25.23
N GLN A 3 -6.40 -5.45 24.11
CA GLN A 3 -6.36 -4.57 22.94
C GLN A 3 -6.76 -3.13 23.29
N GLN A 4 -7.66 -2.93 24.26
CA GLN A 4 -8.04 -1.59 24.70
C GLN A 4 -6.95 -0.89 25.51
N LYS A 5 -6.12 -1.65 26.22
CA LYS A 5 -4.97 -1.11 26.95
C LYS A 5 -3.87 -0.69 25.99
N VAL A 6 -3.60 -1.53 24.98
CA VAL A 6 -2.65 -1.23 23.91
C VAL A 6 -3.09 0.07 23.24
N VAL A 7 -4.30 0.16 22.69
CA VAL A 7 -4.84 1.37 22.05
C VAL A 7 -4.79 2.59 22.96
N ARG A 8 -5.05 2.46 24.26
CA ARG A 8 -4.96 3.62 25.18
C ARG A 8 -3.54 4.13 25.35
N GLU A 9 -2.58 3.25 25.57
CA GLU A 9 -1.16 3.61 25.72
C GLU A 9 -0.61 4.26 24.45
N ILE A 10 -1.06 3.72 23.32
CA ILE A 10 -0.69 4.15 21.99
C ILE A 10 -1.32 5.52 21.66
N LEU A 11 -2.61 5.74 21.94
CA LEU A 11 -3.30 7.02 21.67
C LEU A 11 -2.77 8.11 22.60
N ARG A 12 -2.41 7.73 23.84
CA ARG A 12 -1.67 8.61 24.77
C ARG A 12 -0.32 9.02 24.18
N SER A 13 0.48 8.06 23.71
CA SER A 13 1.78 8.33 23.09
C SER A 13 1.67 9.19 21.83
N VAL A 14 0.63 8.98 21.01
CA VAL A 14 0.32 9.81 19.82
C VAL A 14 0.00 11.25 20.19
N ASN A 15 -0.73 11.47 21.28
CA ASN A 15 -1.04 12.81 21.74
C ASN A 15 0.18 13.50 22.36
N GLU A 16 1.01 12.76 23.10
CA GLU A 16 2.26 13.28 23.72
C GLU A 16 3.33 13.61 22.67
N HIS A 17 3.45 12.79 21.62
CA HIS A 17 4.45 12.93 20.56
C HIS A 17 3.82 13.38 19.25
N ALA A 18 2.70 14.09 19.33
CA ALA A 18 1.93 14.53 18.18
C ALA A 18 2.75 15.35 17.17
N GLY A 19 3.91 15.89 17.54
CA GLY A 19 4.82 16.60 16.64
C GLY A 19 5.81 15.71 15.86
N SER A 20 5.93 14.40 16.16
CA SER A 20 7.01 13.57 15.62
C SER A 20 6.52 12.56 14.58
N TYR A 21 6.82 12.86 13.31
CA TYR A 21 6.59 11.98 12.15
C TYR A 21 7.10 10.55 12.38
N ARG A 22 8.31 10.38 12.94
CA ARG A 22 8.94 9.08 13.20
C ARG A 22 8.14 8.22 14.19
N HIS A 23 7.54 8.83 15.22
CA HIS A 23 6.77 8.12 16.23
C HIS A 23 5.43 7.63 15.65
N LEU A 24 4.77 8.49 14.88
CA LEU A 24 3.50 8.14 14.22
C LEU A 24 3.67 7.00 13.19
N CYS A 25 4.81 6.95 12.48
CA CYS A 25 5.11 5.83 11.56
C CYS A 25 5.24 4.48 12.28
N ARG A 26 6.05 4.40 13.34
CA ARG A 26 6.18 3.17 14.14
C ARG A 26 4.83 2.69 14.67
N TYR A 27 4.02 3.64 15.13
CA TYR A 27 2.72 3.34 15.69
C TYR A 27 1.75 2.77 14.64
N ARG A 28 1.67 3.39 13.46
CA ARG A 28 0.89 2.86 12.33
C ARG A 28 1.26 1.40 12.05
N ASP A 29 2.55 1.07 12.01
CA ASP A 29 3.01 -0.29 11.68
C ASP A 29 2.53 -1.30 12.72
N THR A 30 2.68 -0.99 14.01
CA THR A 30 2.18 -1.83 15.11
C THR A 30 0.67 -2.07 15.03
N LEU A 31 -0.12 -1.06 14.67
CA LEU A 31 -1.57 -1.24 14.52
C LEU A 31 -1.95 -2.10 13.34
N ILE A 32 -1.25 -1.95 12.22
CA ILE A 32 -1.47 -2.78 11.03
C ILE A 32 -1.20 -4.25 11.37
N GLU A 33 -0.10 -4.53 12.07
CA GLU A 33 0.27 -5.86 12.56
C GLU A 33 -0.80 -6.45 13.50
N GLN A 34 -1.42 -5.61 14.33
CA GLN A 34 -2.49 -6.02 15.24
C GLN A 34 -3.89 -6.04 14.60
N GLY A 35 -4.01 -5.74 13.30
CA GLY A 35 -5.28 -5.71 12.59
C GLY A 35 -6.19 -4.52 12.94
N MET A 36 -5.65 -3.52 13.63
CA MET A 36 -6.37 -2.33 14.11
C MET A 36 -6.44 -1.26 13.01
N LEU A 37 -7.16 -1.59 11.95
CA LEU A 37 -7.22 -0.79 10.72
C LEU A 37 -7.86 0.59 10.90
N PRO A 38 -8.97 0.76 11.65
CA PRO A 38 -9.54 2.09 11.89
C PRO A 38 -8.58 3.04 12.63
N GLU A 39 -7.82 2.53 13.58
CA GLU A 39 -6.83 3.29 14.32
C GLU A 39 -5.63 3.64 13.43
N ALA A 40 -5.14 2.68 12.63
CA ALA A 40 -4.06 2.92 11.67
C ALA A 40 -4.44 3.97 10.63
N ARG A 41 -5.69 3.94 10.16
CA ARG A 41 -6.28 4.98 9.31
C ARG A 41 -6.20 6.36 9.97
N SER A 42 -6.62 6.48 11.24
CA SER A 42 -6.58 7.74 12.00
C SER A 42 -5.16 8.32 12.11
N VAL A 43 -4.16 7.46 12.30
CA VAL A 43 -2.74 7.86 12.36
C VAL A 43 -2.24 8.35 11.02
N LEU A 44 -2.56 7.65 9.94
CA LEU A 44 -2.17 8.06 8.59
C LEU A 44 -2.72 9.44 8.23
N LEU A 45 -3.99 9.71 8.55
CA LEU A 45 -4.57 11.04 8.34
C LEU A 45 -3.81 12.12 9.12
N ARG A 46 -3.44 11.85 10.38
CA ARG A 46 -2.62 12.77 11.19
C ARG A 46 -1.21 12.97 10.64
N LEU A 47 -0.61 11.92 10.09
CA LEU A 47 0.70 11.94 9.44
C LEU A 47 0.68 12.81 8.19
N ILE A 48 -0.28 12.57 7.28
CA ILE A 48 -0.44 13.29 6.01
C ILE A 48 -0.53 14.81 6.22
N LEU A 49 -1.21 15.26 7.27
CA LEU A 49 -1.36 16.68 7.62
C LEU A 49 -0.06 17.33 8.12
N ARG A 50 0.91 16.53 8.58
CA ARG A 50 2.16 17.00 9.20
C ARG A 50 3.36 16.92 8.28
N VAL A 51 3.29 16.09 7.24
CA VAL A 51 4.34 16.02 6.22
C VAL A 51 4.47 17.39 5.55
N PRO A 52 5.68 17.99 5.56
CA PRO A 52 5.91 19.26 4.90
C PRO A 52 5.49 19.23 3.42
N PRO A 53 4.97 20.34 2.85
CA PRO A 53 4.46 20.35 1.47
C PRO A 53 5.49 19.95 0.40
N HIS A 54 6.79 20.17 0.67
CA HIS A 54 7.88 19.83 -0.25
C HIS A 54 8.25 18.35 -0.24
N GLU A 55 7.82 17.58 0.77
CA GLU A 55 8.05 16.13 0.85
C GLU A 55 6.96 15.36 0.09
N ARG A 56 6.83 15.63 -1.21
CA ARG A 56 5.75 15.09 -2.06
C ARG A 56 5.75 13.57 -2.13
N GLU A 57 6.92 12.95 -2.28
CA GLU A 57 7.07 11.49 -2.37
C GLU A 57 6.61 10.79 -1.08
N VAL A 58 7.05 11.30 0.07
CA VAL A 58 6.62 10.80 1.39
C VAL A 58 5.12 10.94 1.56
N LYS A 59 4.57 12.09 1.16
CA LYS A 59 3.12 12.32 1.23
C LYS A 59 2.35 11.40 0.28
N SER A 60 2.86 11.14 -0.93
CA SER A 60 2.29 10.18 -1.87
C SER A 60 2.27 8.76 -1.28
N MET A 61 3.38 8.33 -0.68
CA MET A 61 3.46 7.04 0.02
C MET A 61 2.45 6.92 1.16
N LEU A 62 2.23 7.98 1.94
CA LEU A 62 1.22 7.93 3.02
C LEU A 62 -0.22 7.88 2.48
N TRP A 63 -0.50 8.57 1.38
CA TRP A 63 -1.78 8.45 0.68
C TRP A 63 -2.00 7.05 0.11
N SER A 64 -0.98 6.41 -0.48
CA SER A 64 -1.10 5.02 -0.95
C SER A 64 -1.35 4.07 0.21
N MET A 65 -0.66 4.23 1.34
CA MET A 65 -0.94 3.44 2.55
C MET A 65 -2.38 3.63 3.05
N LEU A 66 -2.88 4.87 3.06
CA LEU A 66 -4.27 5.15 3.45
C LEU A 66 -5.25 4.45 2.52
N ALA A 67 -5.00 4.49 1.21
CA ALA A 67 -5.81 3.79 0.23
C ALA A 67 -5.85 2.27 0.50
N GLY A 68 -4.71 1.67 0.86
CA GLY A 68 -4.62 0.25 1.19
C GLY A 68 -5.42 -0.12 2.44
N ILE A 69 -5.40 0.73 3.47
CA ILE A 69 -6.24 0.55 4.66
C ILE A 69 -7.72 0.72 4.34
N ALA A 70 -8.08 1.76 3.57
CA ALA A 70 -9.46 2.00 3.15
C ALA A 70 -10.01 0.85 2.31
N PHE A 71 -9.21 0.30 1.38
CA PHE A 71 -9.56 -0.89 0.60
C PHE A 71 -9.86 -2.10 1.49
N ARG A 72 -9.01 -2.36 2.51
CA ARG A 72 -9.21 -3.47 3.47
C ARG A 72 -10.43 -3.26 4.38
N LEU A 73 -10.82 -2.01 4.62
CA LEU A 73 -12.03 -1.63 5.34
C LEU A 73 -13.28 -1.55 4.44
N GLU A 74 -13.15 -1.88 3.15
CA GLU A 74 -14.22 -1.77 2.14
C GLU A 74 -14.75 -0.35 1.91
N LEU A 75 -13.97 0.66 2.30
CA LEU A 75 -14.26 2.07 2.06
C LEU A 75 -13.76 2.48 0.66
N LEU A 76 -14.41 1.97 -0.39
CA LEU A 76 -13.91 2.07 -1.76
C LEU A 76 -13.79 3.50 -2.28
N ASP A 77 -14.72 4.40 -1.93
CA ASP A 77 -14.65 5.81 -2.33
C ASP A 77 -13.48 6.53 -1.66
N GLU A 78 -13.20 6.21 -0.38
CA GLU A 78 -12.04 6.74 0.31
C GLU A 78 -10.73 6.19 -0.28
N ALA A 79 -10.70 4.90 -0.61
CA ALA A 79 -9.55 4.30 -1.26
C ALA A 79 -9.25 5.00 -2.60
N LYS A 80 -10.29 5.25 -3.41
CA LYS A 80 -10.16 5.98 -4.67
C LYS A 80 -9.66 7.41 -4.46
N ASN A 81 -10.26 8.16 -3.54
CA ASN A 81 -9.82 9.53 -3.24
C ASN A 81 -8.37 9.57 -2.74
N ALA A 82 -7.96 8.61 -1.92
CA ALA A 82 -6.59 8.50 -1.43
C ALA A 82 -5.61 8.16 -2.58
N LEU A 83 -6.01 7.29 -3.51
CA LEU A 83 -5.24 7.01 -4.73
C LEU A 83 -5.08 8.26 -5.61
N ASP A 84 -6.15 9.02 -5.83
CA ASP A 84 -6.09 10.26 -6.62
C ASP A 84 -5.12 11.27 -6.00
N ASN A 85 -5.13 11.39 -4.67
CA ASN A 85 -4.14 12.22 -3.95
C ASN A 85 -2.71 11.69 -4.08
N ALA A 86 -2.50 10.36 -4.03
CA ALA A 86 -1.18 9.76 -4.21
C ALA A 86 -0.63 10.06 -5.61
N PHE A 87 -1.44 9.80 -6.65
CA PHE A 87 -1.04 10.03 -8.05
C PHE A 87 -0.84 11.51 -8.39
N GLY A 88 -1.59 12.43 -7.78
CA GLY A 88 -1.36 13.88 -7.93
C GLY A 88 -0.02 14.35 -7.36
N LEU A 89 0.57 13.59 -6.43
CA LEU A 89 1.87 13.88 -5.83
C LEU A 89 3.01 13.16 -6.52
N ASP A 90 2.83 11.88 -6.84
CA ASP A 90 3.78 11.02 -7.52
C ASP A 90 3.03 9.93 -8.30
N ASP A 91 3.05 10.04 -9.62
CA ASP A 91 2.42 9.10 -10.55
C ASP A 91 3.25 7.81 -10.75
N LYS A 92 4.46 7.74 -10.19
CA LYS A 92 5.34 6.57 -10.22
C LYS A 92 5.27 5.74 -8.94
N ASN A 93 4.40 6.09 -8.00
CA ASN A 93 4.21 5.34 -6.76
C ASN A 93 3.65 3.94 -7.07
N ASP A 94 4.52 2.93 -7.05
CA ASP A 94 4.16 1.56 -7.40
C ASP A 94 3.16 0.93 -6.41
N GLN A 95 3.20 1.34 -5.14
CA GLN A 95 2.23 0.92 -4.12
C GLN A 95 0.82 1.45 -4.42
N ALA A 96 0.70 2.70 -4.87
CA ALA A 96 -0.58 3.24 -5.30
C ALA A 96 -1.13 2.47 -6.51
N TRP A 97 -0.29 2.16 -7.49
CA TRP A 97 -0.68 1.35 -8.66
C TRP A 97 -1.10 -0.07 -8.29
N GLU A 98 -0.42 -0.72 -7.35
CA GLU A 98 -0.82 -2.02 -6.84
C GLU A 98 -2.21 -1.97 -6.19
N ILE A 99 -2.46 -0.99 -5.32
CA ILE A 99 -3.74 -0.87 -4.62
C ILE A 99 -4.87 -0.56 -5.60
N LYS A 100 -4.60 0.24 -6.64
CA LYS A 100 -5.54 0.44 -7.75
C LYS A 100 -5.84 -0.87 -8.46
N ALA A 101 -4.81 -1.68 -8.77
CA ALA A 101 -4.99 -2.99 -9.39
C ALA A 101 -5.86 -3.93 -8.54
N LEU A 102 -5.61 -4.00 -7.24
CA LEU A 102 -6.41 -4.81 -6.30
C LEU A 102 -7.85 -4.31 -6.20
N SER A 103 -8.05 -2.99 -6.22
CA SER A 103 -9.39 -2.37 -6.19
C SER A 103 -10.19 -2.70 -7.45
N LEU A 104 -9.60 -2.53 -8.63
CA LEU A 104 -10.19 -2.89 -9.92
C LEU A 104 -10.48 -4.39 -10.00
N TRP A 105 -9.58 -5.22 -9.47
CA TRP A 105 -9.77 -6.67 -9.40
C TRP A 105 -11.00 -7.02 -8.57
N LYS A 106 -11.15 -6.42 -7.39
CA LYS A 106 -12.32 -6.62 -6.51
C LYS A 106 -13.62 -6.14 -7.16
N SER A 107 -13.57 -5.08 -7.97
CA SER A 107 -14.72 -4.57 -8.72
C SER A 107 -15.04 -5.36 -10.01
N GLY A 108 -14.23 -6.36 -10.38
CA GLY A 108 -14.43 -7.18 -11.57
C GLY A 108 -13.87 -6.59 -12.88
N GLU A 109 -13.18 -5.45 -12.82
CA GLU A 109 -12.51 -4.80 -13.95
C GLU A 109 -11.15 -5.47 -14.22
N LEU A 110 -11.17 -6.77 -14.55
CA LEU A 110 -9.98 -7.63 -14.52
C LEU A 110 -8.87 -7.21 -15.49
N MET A 111 -9.23 -6.68 -16.66
CA MET A 111 -8.25 -6.22 -17.65
C MET A 111 -7.54 -4.94 -17.21
N ASP A 112 -8.28 -3.98 -16.65
CA ASP A 112 -7.72 -2.75 -16.11
C ASP A 112 -6.90 -3.00 -14.86
N ALA A 113 -7.31 -3.96 -14.02
CA ALA A 113 -6.52 -4.45 -12.89
C ALA A 113 -5.16 -4.97 -13.34
N CYS A 114 -5.13 -5.82 -14.38
CA CYS A 114 -3.89 -6.31 -14.96
C CYS A 114 -3.05 -5.17 -15.57
N GLY A 115 -3.69 -4.16 -16.16
CA GLY A 115 -3.01 -2.96 -16.65
C GLY A 115 -2.32 -2.18 -15.53
N ALA A 116 -3.04 -1.87 -14.45
CA ALA A 116 -2.51 -1.20 -13.28
C ALA A 116 -1.37 -1.99 -12.62
N MET A 117 -1.48 -3.32 -12.53
CA MET A 117 -0.42 -4.17 -11.97
C MET A 117 0.86 -4.15 -12.83
N LYS A 118 0.74 -4.10 -14.16
CA LYS A 118 1.91 -3.91 -15.03
C LYS A 118 2.59 -2.56 -14.81
N ILE A 119 1.81 -1.50 -14.59
CA ILE A 119 2.36 -0.17 -14.30
C ILE A 119 3.10 -0.20 -12.96
N ALA A 120 2.50 -0.78 -11.91
CA ALA A 120 3.15 -0.99 -10.62
C ALA A 120 4.50 -1.70 -10.78
N LEU A 121 4.53 -2.81 -11.53
CA LEU A 121 5.75 -3.56 -11.82
C LEU A 121 6.81 -2.72 -12.54
N SER A 122 6.41 -1.85 -13.48
CA SER A 122 7.35 -1.02 -14.24
C SER A 122 8.04 0.02 -13.35
N HIS A 123 7.32 0.60 -12.39
CA HIS A 123 7.87 1.56 -11.45
C HIS A 123 8.68 0.89 -10.33
N ALA A 124 8.25 -0.30 -9.89
CA ALA A 124 8.97 -1.09 -8.90
C ALA A 124 10.31 -1.67 -9.41
N MET A 125 10.67 -1.51 -10.69
CA MET A 125 11.99 -1.90 -11.18
C MET A 125 13.13 -1.21 -10.42
N ASN A 126 12.89 0.01 -9.92
CA ASN A 126 13.81 0.76 -9.06
C ASN A 126 13.69 0.43 -7.56
N ALA A 127 12.70 -0.38 -7.16
CA ALA A 127 12.47 -0.78 -5.77
C ALA A 127 13.33 -2.00 -5.38
N GLY A 128 13.31 -2.39 -4.11
CA GLY A 128 14.02 -3.58 -3.61
C GLY A 128 13.53 -4.89 -4.25
N ALA A 129 14.39 -5.92 -4.24
CA ALA A 129 14.07 -7.24 -4.82
C ALA A 129 12.81 -7.86 -4.20
N GLU A 130 12.59 -7.70 -2.89
CA GLU A 130 11.39 -8.18 -2.21
C GLU A 130 10.10 -7.56 -2.77
N ARG A 131 10.12 -6.25 -3.04
CA ARG A 131 8.96 -5.54 -3.59
C ARG A 131 8.59 -6.05 -4.97
N ARG A 132 9.59 -6.27 -5.82
CA ARG A 132 9.40 -6.85 -7.15
C ARG A 132 8.90 -8.30 -7.08
N ALA A 133 9.46 -9.13 -6.18
CA ALA A 133 8.99 -10.50 -5.99
C ALA A 133 7.51 -10.54 -5.59
N HIS A 134 7.12 -9.67 -4.65
CA HIS A 134 5.73 -9.52 -4.22
C HIS A 134 4.80 -9.21 -5.40
N LEU A 135 5.10 -8.16 -6.18
CA LEU A 135 4.28 -7.77 -7.33
C LEU A 135 4.26 -8.86 -8.43
N PHE A 136 5.36 -9.58 -8.66
CA PHE A 136 5.37 -10.72 -9.58
C PHE A 136 4.44 -11.85 -9.13
N ARG A 137 4.39 -12.16 -7.84
CA ARG A 137 3.44 -13.16 -7.31
C ARG A 137 2.00 -12.70 -7.48
N SER A 138 1.68 -11.48 -7.06
CA SER A 138 0.33 -10.93 -7.20
C SER A 138 -0.12 -10.90 -8.66
N TYR A 139 0.77 -10.47 -9.57
CA TYR A 139 0.42 -10.44 -10.98
C TYR A 139 0.26 -11.84 -11.59
N SER A 140 1.10 -12.79 -11.20
CA SER A 140 0.96 -14.20 -11.59
C SER A 140 -0.39 -14.76 -11.18
N GLU A 141 -0.86 -14.49 -9.97
CA GLU A 141 -2.17 -14.96 -9.49
C GLU A 141 -3.32 -14.34 -10.29
N MET A 142 -3.27 -13.03 -10.54
CA MET A 142 -4.24 -12.36 -11.41
C MET A 142 -4.29 -12.99 -12.81
N LEU A 143 -3.12 -13.22 -13.42
CA LEU A 143 -3.01 -13.83 -14.75
C LEU A 143 -3.58 -15.24 -14.79
N ARG A 144 -3.34 -16.04 -13.76
CA ARG A 144 -3.89 -17.39 -13.64
C ARG A 144 -5.41 -17.36 -13.62
N LEU A 145 -5.98 -16.46 -12.80
CA LEU A 145 -7.43 -16.32 -12.64
C LEU A 145 -8.14 -15.84 -13.91
N ILE A 146 -7.45 -15.10 -14.80
CA ILE A 146 -7.99 -14.74 -16.13
C ILE A 146 -7.61 -15.74 -17.24
N GLY A 147 -7.11 -16.93 -16.89
CA GLY A 147 -6.80 -18.01 -17.85
C GLY A 147 -5.50 -17.81 -18.65
N ARG A 148 -4.64 -16.86 -18.26
CA ARG A 148 -3.35 -16.58 -18.93
C ARG A 148 -2.22 -17.37 -18.30
N GLU A 149 -2.35 -18.69 -18.31
CA GLU A 149 -1.47 -19.65 -17.60
C GLU A 149 0.02 -19.53 -17.96
N ASP A 150 0.36 -19.36 -19.25
CA ASP A 150 1.77 -19.23 -19.66
C ASP A 150 2.43 -17.97 -19.09
N ALA A 151 1.68 -16.86 -19.10
CA ALA A 151 2.14 -15.61 -18.53
C ALA A 151 2.24 -15.73 -17.00
N ALA A 152 1.27 -16.34 -16.34
CA ALA A 152 1.29 -16.61 -14.91
C ALA A 152 2.55 -17.40 -14.51
N ARG A 153 2.81 -18.54 -15.17
CA ARG A 153 4.00 -19.37 -14.92
C ARG A 153 5.31 -18.60 -15.12
N ARG A 154 5.37 -17.66 -16.08
CA ARG A 154 6.53 -16.81 -16.28
C ARG A 154 6.75 -15.89 -15.08
N TYR A 155 5.72 -15.16 -14.64
CA TYR A 155 5.84 -14.23 -13.52
C TYR A 155 6.07 -14.93 -12.18
N HIS A 156 5.48 -16.11 -11.97
CA HIS A 156 5.76 -16.94 -10.80
C HIS A 156 7.25 -17.32 -10.70
N ARG A 157 7.86 -17.75 -11.81
CA ARG A 157 9.31 -18.05 -11.85
C ARG A 157 10.16 -16.81 -11.61
N LEU A 158 9.78 -15.65 -12.16
CA LEU A 158 10.49 -14.39 -11.90
C LEU A 158 10.46 -14.00 -10.41
N ALA A 159 9.35 -14.28 -9.71
CA ALA A 159 9.26 -14.03 -8.27
C ALA A 159 10.21 -14.93 -7.46
N GLN A 160 10.37 -16.20 -7.84
CA GLN A 160 11.22 -17.17 -7.14
C GLN A 160 12.72 -16.93 -7.38
N ASN A 161 13.07 -16.46 -8.57
CA ASN A 161 14.46 -16.31 -9.00
C ASN A 161 14.99 -14.88 -8.83
N ILE A 162 14.25 -14.01 -8.13
CA ILE A 162 14.73 -12.65 -7.93
C ILE A 162 15.95 -12.69 -7.01
N GLN A 163 17.06 -12.14 -7.49
CA GLN A 163 18.24 -11.96 -6.66
C GLN A 163 18.16 -10.59 -5.97
N PRO A 164 18.55 -10.50 -4.67
CA PRO A 164 18.81 -9.21 -4.06
C PRO A 164 19.90 -8.50 -4.88
N ALA A 165 19.80 -7.17 -4.99
CA ALA A 165 20.88 -6.39 -5.61
C ALA A 165 22.18 -6.65 -4.83
N PRO A 166 23.33 -6.78 -5.52
CA PRO A 166 24.62 -6.99 -4.86
C PRO A 166 24.98 -5.85 -3.90
#